data_AF-A0A355PHW3-F1
#
_entry.id   AF-A0A355PHW3-F1
#
_cell.length_a   1.000
_cell.length_b   1.000
_cell.length_c   1.000
_cell.angle_alpha   90.00
_cell.angle_beta   90.00
_cell.angle_gamma   90.00
#
_symmetry.space_group_name_H-M   'P 1'
#
loop_
_entity.id
_entity.type
_entity.pdbx_description
1 polymer ?
#
loop_
_entity_poly.entity_id
_entity_poly.type
_entity_poly.pdbx_seq_one_letter_code
_entity_poly.pdbx_strand_id
1 'polypeptide(L)'
;MTEQLIDDFGRRVRYVRISVTDRCDFRCVYCMSEEMTFLPRAQVLTLEELAMVARAFTELGVEKIRLTGGEPLVRKGIEQLVDEIGALPGLDDFTMTTNGA
;
A
#
# COMPACT_ATOMS: atom_id res chain seq x y z
N MET A 1 7.55 -11.68 -22.32
CA MET A 1 6.08 -11.56 -22.20
C MET A 1 5.81 -11.30 -20.75
N THR A 2 5.22 -10.15 -20.41
CA THR A 2 4.86 -9.83 -19.02
C THR A 2 3.72 -10.76 -18.61
N GLU A 3 3.95 -11.65 -17.65
CA GLU A 3 2.88 -12.50 -17.11
C GLU A 3 1.84 -11.58 -16.48
N GLN A 4 0.57 -11.77 -16.85
CA GLN A 4 -0.53 -10.96 -16.33
C GLN A 4 -1.23 -11.72 -15.23
N LEU A 5 -1.51 -11.04 -14.11
CA LEU A 5 -2.28 -11.63 -13.03
C LEU A 5 -3.77 -11.64 -13.39
N ILE A 6 -4.28 -12.82 -13.75
CA ILE A 6 -5.68 -13.07 -14.12
C ILE A 6 -6.26 -14.07 -13.12
N ASP A 7 -7.42 -13.74 -12.55
CA ASP A 7 -8.13 -14.66 -11.65
C ASP A 7 -9.03 -15.65 -12.41
N ASP A 8 -9.63 -16.60 -11.67
CA ASP A 8 -10.51 -17.63 -12.24
C ASP A 8 -11.79 -17.08 -12.89
N PHE A 9 -12.12 -15.81 -12.66
CA PHE A 9 -13.25 -15.11 -13.30
C PHE A 9 -12.81 -14.32 -14.54
N GLY A 10 -11.54 -14.40 -14.93
CA GLY A 10 -10.98 -13.69 -16.09
C GLY A 10 -10.72 -12.21 -15.84
N ARG A 11 -10.73 -11.74 -14.58
CA ARG A 11 -10.44 -10.35 -14.25
C ARG A 11 -8.93 -10.14 -14.17
N ARG A 12 -8.45 -9.10 -14.84
CA ARG A 12 -7.04 -8.68 -14.79
C ARG A 12 -6.80 -7.82 -13.55
N VAL A 13 -5.86 -8.22 -12.71
CA VAL A 13 -5.44 -7.42 -11.56
C VAL A 13 -4.55 -6.30 -12.05
N ARG A 14 -5.10 -5.08 -12.12
CA ARG A 14 -4.41 -3.88 -12.59
C ARG A 14 -4.14 -2.88 -11.48
N TYR A 15 -4.71 -3.11 -10.30
CA TYR A 15 -4.71 -2.15 -9.20
C TYR A 15 -4.46 -2.85 -7.87
N VAL A 16 -3.48 -2.36 -7.12
CA VAL A 16 -3.14 -2.86 -5.79
C VAL A 16 -3.23 -1.73 -4.77
N ARG A 17 -3.81 -2.05 -3.61
CA ARG A 17 -3.86 -1.17 -2.44
C ARG A 17 -2.91 -1.73 -1.38
N ILE A 18 -1.91 -0.95 -1.00
CA ILE A 18 -0.88 -1.35 -0.03
C ILE A 18 -1.11 -0.59 1.27
N SER A 19 -1.43 -1.34 2.34
CA SER A 19 -1.55 -0.79 3.69
C SER A 19 -0.20 -0.76 4.38
N VAL A 20 0.32 0.45 4.62
CA VAL A 20 1.67 0.65 5.17
C VAL A 20 1.70 0.62 6.70
N THR A 21 0.54 0.75 7.34
CA THR A 21 0.38 0.71 8.80
C THR A 21 -1.10 0.49 9.16
N ASP A 22 -1.34 -0.08 10.32
CA ASP A 22 -2.65 -0.21 10.97
C ASP A 22 -2.97 0.95 11.92
N ARG A 23 -2.01 1.87 12.13
CA ARG A 23 -2.15 3.02 13.04
C ARG A 23 -2.78 4.21 12.33
N CYS A 24 -3.57 4.96 13.08
CA CYS A 24 -4.15 6.24 12.68
C CYS A 24 -4.07 7.21 13.86
N ASP A 25 -3.83 8.48 13.58
CA ASP A 25 -3.91 9.58 14.52
C ASP A 25 -5.37 10.01 14.81
N PHE A 26 -6.33 9.60 13.97
CA PHE A 26 -7.77 9.80 14.19
C PHE A 26 -8.47 8.57 14.79
N ARG A 27 -9.67 8.80 15.36
CA ARG A 27 -10.60 7.77 15.87
C ARG A 27 -11.99 7.99 15.27
N CYS A 28 -12.10 7.85 13.95
CA CYS A 28 -13.35 8.05 13.25
C CYS A 28 -14.36 6.94 13.63
N VAL A 29 -15.56 7.34 14.09
CA VAL A 29 -16.61 6.43 14.61
C VAL A 29 -16.96 5.28 13.66
N TYR A 30 -16.90 5.50 12.35
CA TYR A 30 -17.26 4.50 11.33
C TYR A 30 -16.07 3.63 10.87
N CYS A 31 -14.86 3.86 11.38
CA CYS A 31 -13.64 3.26 10.85
C CYS A 31 -12.77 2.63 11.94
N MET A 32 -12.45 3.37 13.00
CA MET A 32 -11.49 2.96 14.02
C MET A 32 -12.12 2.98 15.41
N SER A 33 -12.16 1.82 16.06
CA SER A 33 -12.64 1.64 17.44
C SER A 33 -11.85 2.53 18.41
N GLU A 34 -12.51 3.01 19.47
CA GLU A 34 -11.84 3.75 20.56
C GLU A 34 -10.79 2.86 21.25
N GLU A 35 -11.15 1.61 21.52
CA GLU A 35 -10.25 0.57 22.03
C GLU A 35 -9.75 -0.28 20.86
N MET A 36 -8.48 -0.10 20.49
CA MET A 36 -7.86 -0.83 19.38
C MET A 36 -6.53 -1.44 19.79
N THR A 37 -6.35 -2.72 19.46
CA THR A 37 -5.07 -3.40 19.62
C THR A 37 -4.31 -3.36 18.31
N PHE A 38 -3.26 -2.54 18.24
CA PHE A 38 -2.40 -2.48 17.08
C PHE A 38 -1.51 -3.72 16.97
N LEU A 39 -1.18 -4.08 15.74
CA LEU A 39 -0.24 -5.15 15.45
C LEU A 39 1.12 -4.85 16.08
N PRO A 40 1.79 -5.88 16.63
CA PRO A 40 3.19 -5.76 17.00
C PRO A 40 4.01 -5.30 15.80
N ARG A 41 4.96 -4.40 16.02
CA ARG A 41 5.78 -3.82 14.94
C ARG A 41 6.48 -4.88 14.08
N ALA A 42 6.88 -6.01 14.67
CA ALA A 42 7.53 -7.11 13.98
C ALA A 42 6.62 -7.89 13.01
N GLN A 43 5.30 -7.68 13.07
CA GLN A 43 4.32 -8.31 12.16
C GLN A 43 3.92 -7.38 11.02
N VAL A 44 4.36 -6.12 11.03
CA VAL A 44 4.12 -5.17 9.95
C VAL A 44 5.31 -5.20 9.01
N LEU A 45 5.06 -5.37 7.71
CA LEU A 45 6.10 -5.39 6.69
C LEU A 45 7.04 -4.16 6.81
N THR A 46 8.32 -4.37 6.54
CA THR A 46 9.29 -3.29 6.44
C THR A 46 9.05 -2.46 5.18
N LEU A 47 9.72 -1.31 5.05
CA LEU A 47 9.56 -0.48 3.85
C LEU A 47 10.15 -1.20 2.62
N GLU A 48 11.26 -1.90 2.81
CA GLU A 48 11.94 -2.70 1.79
C GLU A 48 11.06 -3.86 1.32
N GLU A 49 10.37 -4.54 2.24
CA GLU A 49 9.40 -5.59 1.90
C GLU A 49 8.20 -5.03 1.13
N LEU A 50 7.68 -3.87 1.53
CA LEU A 50 6.58 -3.21 0.81
C LEU A 50 6.98 -2.82 -0.62
N ALA A 51 8.20 -2.29 -0.80
CA ALA A 51 8.73 -1.95 -2.11
C ALA A 51 8.96 -3.20 -2.98
N MET A 52 9.47 -4.29 -2.39
CA MET A 52 9.59 -5.58 -3.08
C MET A 52 8.23 -6.09 -3.58
N VAL A 53 7.21 -6.03 -2.73
CA VAL A 53 5.83 -6.42 -3.09
C VAL A 53 5.28 -5.53 -4.21
N ALA A 54 5.45 -4.22 -4.12
CA ALA A 54 5.03 -3.28 -5.16
C ALA A 54 5.69 -3.61 -6.52
N ARG A 55 7.01 -3.85 -6.52
CA ARG A 55 7.77 -4.24 -7.71
C ARG A 55 7.24 -5.52 -8.34
N ALA A 56 7.06 -6.57 -7.53
CA ALA A 56 6.52 -7.85 -8.00
C ALA A 56 5.15 -7.69 -8.68
N PHE A 57 4.28 -6.85 -8.11
CA PHE A 57 2.98 -6.56 -8.72
C PHE A 57 3.11 -5.78 -10.04
N THR A 58 3.99 -4.78 -10.13
CA THR A 58 4.22 -4.06 -11.39
C THR A 58 4.76 -4.97 -12.49
N GLU A 59 5.63 -5.92 -12.14
CA GLU A 59 6.15 -6.95 -13.06
C GLU A 59 5.06 -7.93 -13.53
N LEU A 60 3.98 -8.08 -12.75
CA LEU A 60 2.79 -8.87 -13.10
C LEU A 60 1.70 -8.06 -13.84
N GLY A 61 2.02 -6.83 -14.26
CA GLY A 61 1.13 -5.97 -15.05
C GLY A 61 0.17 -5.11 -14.25
N VAL A 62 0.41 -4.92 -12.95
CA VAL A 62 -0.27 -3.87 -12.17
C VAL A 62 0.25 -2.51 -12.61
N GLU A 63 -0.68 -1.66 -13.02
CA GLU A 63 -0.38 -0.31 -13.50
C GLU A 63 -0.77 0.77 -12.48
N LYS A 64 -1.50 0.41 -11.40
CA LYS A 64 -1.96 1.33 -10.36
C LYS A 64 -1.60 0.85 -8.97
N ILE A 65 -1.03 1.74 -8.17
CA ILE A 65 -0.75 1.49 -6.74
C ILE A 65 -1.35 2.63 -5.91
N ARG A 66 -2.08 2.26 -4.85
CA ARG A 66 -2.54 3.19 -3.82
C ARG A 66 -1.96 2.84 -2.45
N LEU A 67 -1.22 3.78 -1.87
CA LEU A 67 -0.82 3.70 -0.46
C LEU A 67 -1.99 4.10 0.45
N THR A 68 -2.20 3.30 1.49
CA THR A 68 -3.21 3.49 2.53
C THR A 68 -2.60 3.08 3.88
N GLY A 69 -3.37 3.19 4.96
CA GLY A 69 -3.10 2.49 6.21
C GLY A 69 -4.37 2.39 7.04
N GLY A 70 -4.20 2.63 8.33
CA GLY A 70 -4.96 3.71 8.98
C GLY A 70 -4.58 5.04 8.31
N GLU A 71 -3.63 5.77 8.88
CA GLU A 71 -3.07 6.98 8.28
C GLU A 71 -1.66 6.71 7.74
N PRO A 72 -1.43 6.69 6.41
CA PRO A 72 -0.10 6.40 5.86
C PRO A 72 0.98 7.39 6.32
N LEU A 73 0.66 8.66 6.57
CA LEU A 73 1.65 9.66 6.98
C LEU A 73 2.19 9.45 8.41
N VAL A 74 1.53 8.63 9.25
CA VAL A 74 2.09 8.26 10.56
C VAL A 74 3.19 7.19 10.45
N ARG A 75 3.37 6.56 9.29
CA ARG A 75 4.41 5.56 9.06
C ARG A 75 5.76 6.26 8.88
N LYS A 76 6.65 6.09 9.86
CA LYS A 76 8.03 6.60 9.76
C LYS A 76 8.74 6.09 8.50
N GLY A 77 9.33 7.01 7.74
CA GLY A 77 10.08 6.71 6.52
C GLY A 77 9.22 6.57 5.26
N ILE A 78 7.94 6.95 5.31
CA ILE A 78 7.03 6.82 4.16
C ILE A 78 7.53 7.50 2.89
N GLU A 79 8.26 8.62 3.00
CA GLU A 79 8.84 9.32 1.85
C GLU A 79 9.80 8.44 1.04
N GLN A 80 10.63 7.64 1.72
CA GLN A 80 11.56 6.71 1.05
C GLN A 80 10.80 5.63 0.27
N LEU A 81 9.70 5.13 0.84
CA LEU A 81 8.84 4.15 0.17
C LEU A 81 8.14 4.77 -1.05
N VAL A 82 7.71 6.02 -0.94
CA VAL A 82 7.09 6.78 -2.03
C VAL A 82 8.09 6.97 -3.18
N ASP A 83 9.33 7.37 -2.88
CA ASP A 83 10.38 7.53 -3.88
C ASP A 83 10.69 6.19 -4.59
N GLU A 84 10.81 5.10 -3.83
CA GLU A 84 11.13 3.79 -4.39
C GLU A 84 10.00 3.23 -5.27
N ILE A 85 8.75 3.33 -4.82
CA ILE A 85 7.58 2.86 -5.60
C ILE A 85 7.32 3.78 -6.79
N GLY A 86 7.45 5.09 -6.62
CA GLY A 86 7.23 6.07 -7.69
C GLY A 86 8.22 5.95 -8.85
N ALA A 87 9.38 5.32 -8.62
CA ALA A 87 10.37 5.02 -9.65
C ALA A 87 10.13 3.70 -10.38
N LEU A 88 9.09 2.91 -10.02
CA LEU A 88 8.83 1.62 -10.65
C LEU A 88 8.32 1.79 -12.10
N PRO A 89 8.88 1.03 -13.06
CA PRO A 89 8.42 1.07 -14.45
C PRO A 89 7.03 0.45 -14.58
N GLY A 90 6.22 0.98 -15.50
CA GLY A 90 4.88 0.45 -15.80
C GLY A 90 3.79 0.92 -14.85
N LEU A 91 4.12 1.79 -13.89
CA LEU A 91 3.14 2.42 -13.01
C LEU A 91 2.56 3.67 -13.68
N ASP A 92 1.30 3.60 -14.11
CA ASP A 92 0.56 4.70 -14.74
C ASP A 92 -0.07 5.65 -13.71
N ASP A 93 -0.40 5.11 -12.52
CA ASP A 93 -1.13 5.83 -11.48
C ASP A 93 -0.59 5.45 -10.09
N PHE A 94 0.03 6.41 -9.42
CA PHE A 94 0.53 6.26 -8.05
C PHE A 94 -0.12 7.28 -7.13
N THR A 95 -0.90 6.81 -6.16
CA THR A 95 -1.69 7.67 -5.27
C THR A 95 -1.56 7.27 -3.82
N MET A 96 -1.91 8.20 -2.93
CA MET A 96 -2.04 7.98 -1.50
C MET A 96 -3.43 8.44 -1.04
N THR A 97 -3.98 7.74 -0.04
CA THR A 97 -5.18 8.20 0.68
C THR A 97 -4.80 8.50 2.12
N THR A 98 -4.94 9.76 2.51
CA THR A 98 -4.60 10.32 3.82
C THR A 98 -5.75 11.21 4.31
N ASN A 99 -5.84 11.39 5.62
CA ASN A 99 -6.68 12.41 6.25
C ASN A 99 -6.12 13.83 6.08
N GLY A 100 -4.83 13.99 5.77
CA GLY A 100 -4.17 15.27 5.52
C GLY A 100 -3.98 16.17 6.74
N ALA A 101 -3.95 15.60 7.95
CA ALA A 101 -3.78 16.32 9.21
C ALA A 101 -2.35 16.86 9.45
#